data_AF-A0A947AMY5-F1
#
_entry.id   AF-A0A947AMY5-F1
#
_cell.length_a   1.000
_cell.length_b   1.000
_cell.length_c   1.000
_cell.angle_alpha   90.00
_cell.angle_beta   90.00
_cell.angle_gamma   90.00
#
_symmetry.space_group_name_H-M   'P 1'
#
loop_
_entity.id
_entity.type
_entity.pdbx_description
1 polymer ?
#
loop_
_entity_poly.entity_id
_entity_poly.type
_entity_poly.pdbx_seq_one_letter_code
_entity_poly.pdbx_strand_id
1 'polypeptide(L)'
;NFTSKTISTESLDLPEQVIETEGLWIDLQENFRQQAENQHMHFMGAIHAIEHAMIAMFPLVILCDRNDIGGISCPHHEQTGLASIFIYDGFAGGAGLSEEAYGIMDKLLQQTEKTVTSCPCDSGCPSCVHSPKCGSGNRPIDKAASLYILQQILSTTPHSGSCDNGRLPLPTLPDLQSAAQPQKIITSSSPNALPTGIEALPPNYCVFDLETKFSAQEVGGWSRADRMGMSVGVVFDSALDGFVSYLEEDAAQMVEHLSNSKLIIGFNNKRFDNQVLSAYSDIDLHKHVSLDLLEEIHTRLGYRLSLDRVAEQTLGTIKSANGLQALQWYKEGKIKEIVSYCKKDVEITRNLLFFGLENGFLLFKNKAGSIVRLPLSLNARLTELLS
;
A
#
# COMPACT_ATOMS: atom_id res chain seq x y z
N ASN A 1 -10.19 25.28 17.84
CA ASN A 1 -9.70 23.92 17.52
C ASN A 1 -10.68 23.20 16.61
N PHE A 2 -10.55 23.38 15.30
CA PHE A 2 -11.29 22.61 14.30
C PHE A 2 -10.42 21.41 13.92
N THR A 3 -10.92 20.19 14.13
CA THR A 3 -10.12 18.95 13.99
C THR A 3 -10.15 18.35 12.58
N SER A 4 -10.80 19.02 11.62
CA SER A 4 -11.05 18.56 10.23
C SER A 4 -11.53 17.09 10.11
N LYS A 5 -12.10 16.52 11.19
CA LYS A 5 -12.65 15.17 11.19
C LYS A 5 -14.04 15.19 10.59
N THR A 6 -14.30 14.28 9.66
CA THR A 6 -15.65 14.01 9.14
C THR A 6 -16.58 13.66 10.31
N ILE A 7 -17.66 14.42 10.46
CA ILE A 7 -18.63 14.26 11.56
C ILE A 7 -19.76 13.30 11.14
N SER A 8 -20.23 13.42 9.89
CA SER A 8 -21.19 12.53 9.26
C SER A 8 -21.02 12.52 7.75
N THR A 9 -21.58 11.51 7.09
CA THR A 9 -21.71 11.41 5.64
C THR A 9 -23.18 11.15 5.34
N GLU A 10 -23.79 12.00 4.53
CA GLU A 10 -25.20 11.88 4.13
C GLU A 10 -25.28 11.53 2.65
N SER A 11 -26.24 10.69 2.27
CA SER A 11 -26.52 10.41 0.86
C SER A 11 -27.25 11.60 0.24
N LEU A 12 -26.83 12.01 -0.95
CA LEU A 12 -27.53 13.01 -1.74
C LEU A 12 -28.43 12.32 -2.76
N ASP A 13 -29.71 12.67 -2.77
CA ASP A 13 -30.66 12.26 -3.80
C ASP A 13 -30.70 13.36 -4.87
N LEU A 14 -29.84 13.21 -5.88
CA LEU A 14 -29.72 14.13 -7.00
C LEU A 14 -29.99 13.37 -8.31
N PRO A 15 -30.60 14.01 -9.32
CA PRO A 15 -30.78 13.37 -10.62
C PRO A 15 -29.42 13.05 -11.23
N GLU A 16 -29.33 11.88 -11.87
CA GLU A 16 -28.14 11.49 -12.62
C GLU A 16 -27.86 12.50 -13.74
N GLN A 17 -26.61 12.94 -13.84
CA GLN A 17 -26.16 13.78 -14.93
C GLN A 17 -25.45 12.91 -15.96
N VAL A 18 -26.04 12.80 -17.13
CA VAL A 18 -25.51 12.01 -18.25
C VAL A 18 -24.92 12.97 -19.29
N ILE A 19 -23.70 12.68 -19.71
CA ILE A 19 -23.02 13.37 -20.81
C ILE A 19 -22.75 12.33 -21.89
N GLU A 20 -23.34 12.52 -23.07
CA GLU A 20 -23.00 11.74 -24.26
C GLU A 20 -21.72 12.32 -24.87
N THR A 21 -20.69 11.49 -25.04
CA THR A 21 -19.38 11.90 -25.56
C THR A 21 -18.72 10.74 -26.30
N GLU A 22 -17.62 11.03 -26.99
CA GLU A 22 -16.77 10.03 -27.63
C GLU A 22 -15.66 9.58 -26.69
N GLY A 23 -15.27 8.32 -26.83
CA GLY A 23 -14.20 7.72 -26.04
C GLY A 23 -13.59 6.53 -26.73
N LEU A 24 -12.41 6.17 -26.25
CA LEU A 24 -11.69 4.96 -26.60
C LEU A 24 -11.56 4.07 -25.36
N TRP A 25 -11.33 2.79 -25.56
CA TRP A 25 -11.03 1.89 -24.46
C TRP A 25 -10.07 0.78 -24.86
N ILE A 26 -9.44 0.21 -23.84
CA ILE A 26 -8.56 -0.95 -23.95
C ILE A 26 -9.21 -2.07 -23.14
N ASP A 27 -9.66 -3.12 -23.83
CA ASP A 27 -10.10 -4.35 -23.19
C ASP A 27 -8.90 -5.26 -22.89
N LEU A 28 -8.77 -5.65 -21.63
CA LEU A 28 -7.71 -6.51 -21.13
C LEU A 28 -8.25 -7.93 -21.01
N GLN A 29 -7.58 -8.83 -21.72
CA GLN A 29 -7.88 -10.25 -21.67
C GLN A 29 -7.66 -10.80 -20.26
N GLU A 30 -8.45 -11.80 -19.88
CA GLU A 30 -8.45 -12.37 -18.52
C GLU A 30 -7.09 -12.98 -18.13
N ASN A 31 -6.28 -13.41 -19.10
CA ASN A 31 -4.92 -13.90 -18.85
C ASN A 31 -4.02 -12.82 -18.22
N PHE A 32 -4.18 -11.54 -18.56
CA PHE A 32 -3.39 -10.45 -17.97
C PHE A 32 -3.71 -10.30 -16.49
N ARG A 33 -5.00 -10.40 -16.13
CA ARG A 33 -5.46 -10.41 -14.74
C ARG A 33 -4.88 -11.59 -13.98
N GLN A 34 -5.05 -12.81 -14.51
CA GLN A 34 -4.54 -14.02 -13.88
C GLN A 34 -3.02 -13.99 -13.68
N GLN A 35 -2.26 -13.54 -14.67
CA GLN A 35 -0.80 -13.46 -14.59
C GLN A 35 -0.34 -12.45 -13.54
N ALA A 36 -0.98 -11.27 -13.46
CA ALA A 36 -0.68 -10.29 -12.43
C ALA A 36 -1.04 -10.81 -11.02
N GLU A 37 -2.24 -11.38 -10.86
CA GLU A 37 -2.70 -11.93 -9.59
C GLU A 37 -1.85 -13.13 -9.11
N ASN A 38 -1.36 -13.97 -10.04
CA ASN A 38 -0.43 -15.06 -9.73
C ASN A 38 0.93 -14.55 -9.21
N GLN A 39 1.31 -13.32 -9.55
CA GLN A 39 2.48 -12.63 -8.98
C GLN A 39 2.11 -11.77 -7.75
N HIS A 40 0.89 -11.96 -7.22
CA HIS A 40 0.30 -11.20 -6.12
C HIS A 40 0.18 -9.70 -6.39
N MET A 41 0.30 -9.24 -7.64
CA MET A 41 0.19 -7.83 -7.99
C MET A 41 -1.27 -7.33 -7.86
N HIS A 42 -1.46 -6.05 -7.51
CA HIS A 42 -2.80 -5.51 -7.35
C HIS A 42 -3.40 -5.09 -8.70
N PHE A 43 -4.06 -6.02 -9.41
CA PHE A 43 -4.58 -5.79 -10.77
C PHE A 43 -5.44 -4.51 -10.93
N MET A 44 -6.39 -4.26 -10.03
CA MET A 44 -7.19 -3.01 -10.10
C MET A 44 -6.33 -1.75 -9.93
N GLY A 45 -5.33 -1.79 -9.04
CA GLY A 45 -4.38 -0.69 -8.87
C GLY A 45 -3.43 -0.53 -10.06
N ALA A 46 -3.22 -1.60 -10.84
CA ALA A 46 -2.48 -1.55 -12.09
C ALA A 46 -3.25 -0.78 -13.17
N ILE A 47 -4.49 -1.19 -13.47
CA ILE A 47 -5.30 -0.58 -14.52
C ILE A 47 -5.67 0.89 -14.20
N HIS A 48 -5.85 1.19 -12.91
CA HIS A 48 -6.08 2.56 -12.41
C HIS A 48 -4.83 3.45 -12.55
N ALA A 49 -3.65 2.89 -12.29
CA ALA A 49 -2.39 3.59 -12.53
C ALA A 49 -2.12 3.83 -14.02
N ILE A 50 -2.47 2.88 -14.89
CA ILE A 50 -2.38 3.03 -16.34
C ILE A 50 -3.31 4.13 -16.83
N GLU A 51 -4.58 4.13 -16.40
CA GLU A 51 -5.56 5.18 -16.71
C GLU A 51 -5.00 6.58 -16.39
N HIS A 52 -4.49 6.78 -15.16
CA HIS A 52 -3.90 8.05 -14.77
C HIS A 52 -2.71 8.46 -15.64
N ALA A 53 -1.80 7.52 -15.91
CA ALA A 53 -0.61 7.78 -16.69
C ALA A 53 -0.95 8.10 -18.15
N MET A 54 -1.94 7.42 -18.74
CA MET A 54 -2.45 7.70 -20.08
C MET A 54 -3.06 9.10 -20.16
N ILE A 55 -3.95 9.48 -19.24
CA ILE A 55 -4.54 10.83 -19.20
C ILE A 55 -3.45 11.90 -19.04
N ALA A 56 -2.42 11.63 -18.23
CA ALA A 56 -1.31 12.56 -18.04
C ALA A 56 -0.46 12.74 -19.30
N MET A 57 -0.24 11.67 -20.07
CA MET A 57 0.54 11.69 -21.31
C MET A 57 -0.27 12.13 -22.53
N PHE A 58 -1.60 12.12 -22.46
CA PHE A 58 -2.48 12.47 -23.56
C PHE A 58 -2.12 13.82 -24.21
N PRO A 59 -1.94 14.93 -23.46
CA PRO A 59 -1.57 16.24 -24.02
C PRO A 59 -0.22 16.29 -24.76
N LEU A 60 0.68 15.33 -24.50
CA LEU A 60 1.99 15.27 -25.16
C LEU A 60 1.92 14.56 -26.51
N VAL A 61 0.88 13.76 -26.72
CA VAL A 61 0.71 12.93 -27.91
C VAL A 61 -0.37 13.52 -28.82
N ILE A 62 -1.44 14.05 -28.22
CA ILE A 62 -2.56 14.77 -28.83
C ILE A 62 -2.54 16.19 -28.27
N LEU A 63 -2.59 17.21 -29.12
CA LEU A 63 -2.48 18.61 -28.69
C LEU A 63 -3.79 19.10 -28.03
N CYS A 64 -4.00 18.75 -26.77
CA CYS A 64 -5.13 19.18 -25.95
C CYS A 64 -4.68 19.68 -24.57
N ASP A 65 -5.60 20.24 -23.80
CA ASP A 65 -5.38 20.45 -22.37
C ASP A 65 -5.70 19.16 -21.59
N ARG A 66 -5.06 19.00 -20.43
CA ARG A 66 -5.34 17.85 -19.55
C ARG A 66 -6.79 17.84 -19.04
N ASN A 67 -7.45 19.00 -18.98
CA ASN A 67 -8.84 19.11 -18.56
C ASN A 67 -9.84 18.67 -19.63
N ASP A 68 -9.39 18.49 -20.87
CA ASP A 68 -10.24 18.10 -22.00
C ASP A 68 -10.52 16.60 -22.03
N ILE A 69 -9.88 15.82 -21.16
CA ILE A 69 -9.92 14.36 -21.16
C ILE A 69 -10.31 13.83 -19.78
N GLY A 70 -11.20 12.85 -19.77
CA GLY A 70 -11.53 12.02 -18.61
C GLY A 70 -11.11 10.57 -18.84
N GLY A 71 -11.25 9.77 -17.79
CA GLY A 71 -11.07 8.33 -17.89
C GLY A 71 -11.70 7.61 -16.71
N ILE A 72 -11.78 6.30 -16.85
CA ILE A 72 -12.19 5.38 -15.81
C ILE A 72 -11.63 3.99 -16.10
N SER A 73 -11.22 3.28 -15.07
CA SER A 73 -10.77 1.89 -15.15
C SER A 73 -11.74 0.97 -14.40
N CYS A 74 -12.13 -0.10 -15.08
CA CYS A 74 -13.14 -1.05 -14.61
C CYS A 74 -12.51 -2.45 -14.57
N PRO A 75 -12.36 -3.09 -13.38
CA PRO A 75 -11.86 -4.46 -13.29
C PRO A 75 -12.75 -5.51 -13.97
N HIS A 76 -14.02 -5.16 -14.18
CA HIS A 76 -15.00 -5.91 -14.95
C HIS A 76 -16.10 -4.93 -15.38
N HIS A 77 -16.25 -4.71 -16.69
CA HIS A 77 -17.28 -3.83 -17.23
C HIS A 77 -18.43 -4.64 -17.83
N GLU A 78 -19.67 -4.30 -17.47
CA GLU A 78 -20.85 -5.14 -17.74
C GLU A 78 -21.10 -5.40 -19.23
N GLN A 79 -20.79 -4.42 -20.09
CA GLN A 79 -21.05 -4.55 -21.54
C GLN A 79 -19.93 -5.28 -22.30
N THR A 80 -18.66 -5.10 -21.90
CA THR A 80 -17.52 -5.74 -22.55
C THR A 80 -17.25 -7.13 -21.97
N GLY A 81 -17.67 -7.38 -20.72
CA GLY A 81 -17.39 -8.60 -19.97
C GLY A 81 -15.93 -8.74 -19.53
N LEU A 82 -15.10 -7.73 -19.81
CA LEU A 82 -13.65 -7.73 -19.58
C LEU A 82 -13.26 -6.61 -18.62
N ALA A 83 -12.00 -6.65 -18.16
CA ALA A 83 -11.41 -5.50 -17.51
C ALA A 83 -11.08 -4.46 -18.59
N SER A 84 -11.49 -3.21 -18.39
CA SER A 84 -11.39 -2.18 -19.43
C SER A 84 -10.85 -0.87 -18.86
N ILE A 85 -10.01 -0.18 -19.63
CA ILE A 85 -9.55 1.19 -19.33
C ILE A 85 -10.17 2.11 -20.38
N PHE A 86 -10.98 3.06 -19.95
CA PHE A 86 -11.64 4.03 -20.80
C PHE A 86 -10.94 5.39 -20.71
N ILE A 87 -10.82 6.05 -21.86
CA ILE A 87 -10.42 7.45 -21.98
C ILE A 87 -11.46 8.13 -22.87
N TYR A 88 -11.98 9.28 -22.47
CA TYR A 88 -13.07 9.93 -23.17
C TYR A 88 -12.92 11.45 -23.18
N ASP A 89 -13.56 12.09 -24.15
CA ASP A 89 -13.55 13.52 -24.31
C ASP A 89 -14.42 14.18 -23.23
N GLY A 90 -13.91 15.21 -22.58
CA GLY A 90 -14.57 15.94 -21.49
C GLY A 90 -15.73 16.84 -21.95
N PHE A 91 -16.12 16.79 -23.22
CA PHE A 91 -17.13 17.65 -23.84
C PHE A 91 -18.30 16.84 -24.38
N ALA A 92 -19.52 17.34 -24.20
CA ALA A 92 -20.71 16.72 -24.77
C ALA A 92 -20.62 16.69 -26.31
N GLY A 93 -20.93 15.53 -26.90
CA GLY A 93 -20.84 15.27 -28.34
C GLY A 93 -19.45 14.88 -28.84
N GLY A 94 -18.42 14.87 -27.99
CA GLY A 94 -17.03 14.61 -28.39
C GLY A 94 -16.34 15.83 -29.02
N ALA A 95 -15.03 15.88 -28.88
CA ALA A 95 -14.15 16.88 -29.49
C ALA A 95 -13.20 16.26 -30.53
N GLY A 96 -13.33 14.96 -30.80
CA GLY A 96 -12.47 14.19 -31.70
C GLY A 96 -11.10 13.84 -31.11
N LEU A 97 -10.88 14.10 -29.81
CA LEU A 97 -9.57 13.85 -29.17
C LEU A 97 -9.34 12.35 -29.00
N SER A 98 -10.36 11.63 -28.54
CA SER A 98 -10.33 10.18 -28.43
C SER A 98 -10.24 9.49 -29.80
N GLU A 99 -10.87 10.04 -30.84
CA GLU A 99 -10.75 9.53 -32.20
C GLU A 99 -9.31 9.67 -32.73
N GLU A 100 -8.68 10.83 -32.55
CA GLU A 100 -7.29 11.05 -32.94
C GLU A 100 -6.35 10.12 -32.16
N ALA A 101 -6.55 10.01 -30.84
CA ALA A 101 -5.76 9.14 -29.98
C ALA A 101 -5.87 7.66 -30.36
N TYR A 102 -7.04 7.21 -30.81
CA TYR A 102 -7.22 5.85 -31.33
C TYR A 102 -6.30 5.57 -32.52
N GLY A 103 -6.15 6.53 -33.44
CA GLY A 103 -5.26 6.41 -34.59
C GLY A 103 -3.77 6.32 -34.25
N ILE A 104 -3.35 6.77 -33.07
CA ILE A 104 -1.95 6.76 -32.59
C ILE A 104 -1.79 6.08 -31.22
N MET A 105 -2.67 5.11 -30.92
CA MET A 105 -2.74 4.43 -29.63
C MET A 105 -1.39 3.85 -29.17
N ASP A 106 -0.67 3.19 -30.07
CA ASP A 106 0.64 2.60 -29.78
C ASP A 106 1.64 3.64 -29.26
N LYS A 107 1.62 4.86 -29.84
CA LYS A 107 2.48 5.96 -29.42
C LYS A 107 2.10 6.47 -28.03
N LEU A 108 0.80 6.57 -27.74
CA LEU A 108 0.32 6.95 -26.42
C LEU A 108 0.73 5.93 -25.35
N LEU A 109 0.57 4.64 -25.63
CA LEU A 109 0.95 3.56 -24.72
C LEU A 109 2.46 3.49 -24.49
N GLN A 110 3.27 3.64 -25.55
CA GLN A 110 4.74 3.68 -25.44
C GLN A 110 5.21 4.89 -24.62
N GLN A 111 4.62 6.07 -24.84
CA GLN A 111 4.94 7.27 -24.07
C GLN A 111 4.54 7.12 -22.59
N THR A 112 3.41 6.45 -22.34
CA THR A 112 2.93 6.10 -21.00
C THR A 112 3.91 5.17 -20.30
N GLU A 113 4.26 4.04 -20.90
CA GLU A 113 5.23 3.07 -20.36
C GLU A 113 6.57 3.74 -20.05
N LYS A 114 7.12 4.50 -21.00
CA LYS A 114 8.39 5.22 -20.82
C LYS A 114 8.36 6.18 -19.63
N THR A 115 7.25 6.88 -19.43
CA THR A 115 7.10 7.84 -18.33
C THR A 115 7.03 7.13 -16.98
N VAL A 116 6.28 6.03 -16.90
CA VAL A 116 6.18 5.25 -15.67
C VAL A 116 7.52 4.58 -15.34
N THR A 117 8.23 4.04 -16.34
CA THR A 117 9.53 3.37 -16.20
C THR A 117 10.65 4.33 -15.80
N SER A 118 10.70 5.54 -16.38
CA SER A 118 11.75 6.53 -16.10
C SER A 118 11.59 7.27 -14.77
N CYS A 119 10.41 7.21 -14.15
CA CYS A 119 10.17 7.87 -12.88
C CYS A 119 10.89 7.14 -11.73
N PRO A 120 11.69 7.83 -10.89
CA PRO A 120 12.50 7.20 -9.85
C PRO A 120 11.71 6.78 -8.59
N CYS A 121 10.40 7.05 -8.52
CA CYS A 121 9.61 6.72 -7.32
C CYS A 121 9.33 5.22 -7.19
N ASP A 122 9.24 4.72 -5.96
CA ASP A 122 9.01 3.28 -5.73
C ASP A 122 7.55 2.86 -6.00
N SER A 123 6.58 3.62 -5.47
CA SER A 123 5.19 3.14 -5.34
C SER A 123 4.15 3.99 -6.07
N GLY A 124 4.60 5.01 -6.82
CA GLY A 124 3.76 5.95 -7.55
C GLY A 124 3.80 7.38 -7.00
N CYS A 125 3.75 8.37 -7.90
CA CYS A 125 3.79 9.79 -7.55
C CYS A 125 3.06 10.65 -8.60
N PRO A 126 2.84 11.95 -8.36
CA PRO A 126 2.19 12.87 -9.31
C PRO A 126 2.88 12.99 -10.68
N SER A 127 4.17 12.64 -10.77
CA SER A 127 4.92 12.68 -12.02
C SER A 127 4.75 11.43 -12.90
N CYS A 128 4.07 10.38 -12.42
CA CYS A 128 3.89 9.14 -13.20
C CYS A 128 2.46 8.58 -13.17
N VAL A 129 1.93 8.18 -12.01
CA VAL A 129 0.68 7.38 -11.91
C VAL A 129 -0.37 7.98 -10.97
N HIS A 130 -0.10 9.10 -10.31
CA HIS A 130 -1.10 9.80 -9.50
C HIS A 130 -1.76 10.93 -10.29
N SER A 131 -3.07 11.07 -10.12
CA SER A 131 -3.86 12.17 -10.65
C SER A 131 -4.39 13.05 -9.50
N PRO A 132 -4.26 14.38 -9.58
CA PRO A 132 -4.92 15.29 -8.65
C PRO A 132 -6.45 15.32 -8.79
N LYS A 133 -7.02 14.71 -9.84
CA LYS A 133 -8.46 14.62 -10.10
C LYS A 133 -9.08 13.27 -9.72
N CYS A 134 -8.30 12.35 -9.16
CA CYS A 134 -8.78 11.02 -8.82
C CYS A 134 -9.83 11.10 -7.69
N GLY A 135 -11.09 10.78 -8.01
CA GLY A 135 -12.17 10.72 -7.02
C GLY A 135 -11.95 9.65 -5.93
N SER A 136 -11.18 8.61 -6.24
CA SER A 136 -10.79 7.55 -5.30
C SER A 136 -9.55 7.89 -4.46
N GLY A 137 -9.03 9.13 -4.53
CA GLY A 137 -7.90 9.58 -3.72
C GLY A 137 -6.57 8.89 -4.06
N ASN A 138 -6.39 8.47 -5.32
CA ASN A 138 -5.24 7.67 -5.80
C ASN A 138 -5.09 6.33 -5.08
N ARG A 139 -6.21 5.66 -4.75
CA ARG A 139 -6.21 4.37 -4.07
C ARG A 139 -7.20 3.38 -4.68
N PRO A 140 -6.79 2.12 -4.91
CA PRO A 140 -5.42 1.62 -4.87
C PRO A 140 -4.62 2.07 -6.12
N ILE A 141 -3.30 2.17 -5.98
CA ILE A 141 -2.34 2.39 -7.09
C ILE A 141 -1.17 1.42 -6.90
N ASP A 142 -0.82 0.70 -7.97
CA ASP A 142 0.32 -0.23 -7.99
C ASP A 142 1.16 0.01 -9.26
N LYS A 143 2.21 0.83 -9.11
CA LYS A 143 3.12 1.22 -10.20
C LYS A 143 3.81 0.02 -10.84
N ALA A 144 4.26 -0.94 -10.03
CA ALA A 144 4.96 -2.12 -10.52
C ALA A 144 4.01 -2.99 -11.35
N ALA A 145 2.79 -3.19 -10.85
CA ALA A 145 1.76 -3.91 -11.59
C ALA A 145 1.35 -3.18 -12.89
N SER A 146 1.25 -1.85 -12.88
CA SER A 146 0.94 -1.09 -14.10
C SER A 146 2.00 -1.24 -15.19
N LEU A 147 3.28 -1.24 -14.80
CA LEU A 147 4.37 -1.47 -15.74
C LEU A 147 4.31 -2.88 -16.32
N TYR A 148 4.08 -3.88 -15.47
CA TYR A 148 3.91 -5.26 -15.91
C TYR A 148 2.81 -5.39 -16.95
N ILE A 149 1.62 -4.83 -16.68
CA ILE A 149 0.48 -4.88 -17.61
C ILE A 149 0.75 -4.07 -18.90
N LEU A 150 1.31 -2.85 -18.83
CA LEU A 150 1.67 -2.06 -20.00
C LEU A 150 2.63 -2.80 -20.94
N GLN A 151 3.64 -3.46 -20.38
CA GLN A 151 4.59 -4.26 -21.15
C GLN A 151 3.93 -5.45 -21.83
N GLN A 152 2.96 -6.11 -21.19
CA GLN A 152 2.17 -7.17 -21.83
C GLN A 152 1.35 -6.62 -23.01
N ILE A 153 0.64 -5.51 -22.82
CA ILE A 153 -0.17 -4.86 -23.88
C ILE A 153 0.71 -4.56 -25.10
N LEU A 154 1.85 -3.89 -24.89
CA LEU A 154 2.80 -3.51 -25.95
C LEU A 154 3.49 -4.70 -26.61
N SER A 155 3.63 -5.83 -25.92
CA SER A 155 4.22 -7.05 -26.49
C SER A 155 3.22 -7.83 -27.34
N THR A 156 1.91 -7.67 -27.09
CA THR A 156 0.85 -8.33 -27.85
C THR A 156 0.40 -7.57 -29.09
N THR A 157 0.79 -6.31 -29.25
CA THR A 157 0.44 -5.50 -30.44
C THR A 157 1.34 -5.89 -31.61
N PRO A 158 0.82 -6.48 -32.70
CA PRO A 158 1.63 -6.74 -33.89
C PRO A 158 2.10 -5.40 -34.47
N HIS A 159 3.41 -5.21 -34.64
CA HIS A 159 3.94 -4.07 -35.37
C HIS A 159 3.36 -4.04 -36.79
N SER A 160 2.42 -3.11 -37.03
CA SER A 160 1.96 -2.56 -38.32
C SER A 160 1.60 -3.56 -39.44
N GLY A 161 0.31 -3.66 -39.77
CA GLY A 161 -0.13 -4.07 -41.11
C GLY A 161 -1.50 -4.76 -41.20
N SER A 162 -2.47 -4.03 -41.77
CA SER A 162 -3.80 -4.47 -42.24
C SER A 162 -4.84 -4.87 -41.19
N CYS A 163 -5.92 -4.07 -41.12
CA CYS A 163 -7.21 -4.52 -40.63
C CYS A 163 -7.74 -5.60 -41.58
N ASP A 164 -7.84 -6.84 -41.12
CA ASP A 164 -8.61 -7.87 -41.81
C ASP A 164 -9.79 -8.29 -40.94
N ASN A 165 -11.00 -8.11 -41.49
CA ASN A 165 -12.27 -8.52 -40.89
C ASN A 165 -12.39 -10.05 -40.99
N GLY A 166 -11.98 -10.78 -39.96
CA GLY A 166 -12.14 -12.23 -39.98
C GLY A 166 -11.78 -12.90 -38.67
N ARG A 167 -12.82 -13.31 -37.93
CA ARG A 167 -12.87 -14.39 -36.92
C ARG A 167 -11.51 -15.05 -36.60
N LEU A 168 -10.92 -14.71 -35.47
CA LEU A 168 -9.74 -15.40 -34.93
C LEU A 168 -10.11 -16.85 -34.54
N PRO A 169 -9.36 -17.89 -34.99
CA PRO A 169 -9.48 -19.22 -34.43
C PRO A 169 -8.86 -19.25 -33.02
N LEU A 170 -9.45 -20.02 -32.10
CA LEU A 170 -8.87 -20.27 -30.77
C LEU A 170 -7.46 -20.89 -30.94
N PRO A 171 -6.43 -20.39 -30.23
CA PRO A 171 -5.14 -21.06 -30.18
C PRO A 171 -5.20 -22.28 -29.25
N THR A 172 -4.74 -23.42 -29.75
CA THR A 172 -4.44 -24.60 -28.94
C THR A 172 -3.22 -24.36 -28.06
N LEU A 173 -3.35 -24.65 -26.77
CA LEU A 173 -2.28 -24.56 -25.76
C LEU A 173 -1.10 -25.48 -26.13
N PRO A 174 0.16 -25.00 -26.11
CA PRO A 174 1.34 -25.86 -26.12
C PRO A 174 1.65 -26.38 -24.70
N ASP A 175 2.15 -27.61 -24.65
CA ASP A 175 2.52 -28.35 -23.43
C ASP A 175 3.52 -27.60 -22.53
N LEU A 176 3.14 -27.49 -21.26
CA LEU A 176 3.95 -26.97 -20.16
C LEU A 176 4.93 -28.04 -19.66
N GLN A 177 6.12 -28.14 -20.26
CA GLN A 177 7.28 -28.77 -19.61
C GLN A 177 8.58 -28.06 -19.97
N SER A 178 8.96 -27.07 -19.15
CA SER A 178 10.36 -26.70 -18.87
C SER A 178 10.39 -25.55 -17.87
N ALA A 179 10.58 -25.88 -16.60
CA ALA A 179 10.81 -24.92 -15.53
C ALA A 179 12.17 -24.22 -15.70
N ALA A 180 12.17 -22.91 -15.91
CA ALA A 180 13.36 -22.08 -15.83
C ALA A 180 13.48 -21.48 -14.41
N GLN A 181 14.63 -21.69 -13.79
CA GLN A 181 14.96 -21.24 -12.42
C GLN A 181 15.14 -19.71 -12.35
N PRO A 182 14.88 -19.07 -11.19
CA PRO A 182 15.04 -17.62 -11.03
C PRO A 182 16.51 -17.21 -11.08
N GLN A 183 16.86 -16.34 -12.04
CA GLN A 183 18.17 -15.71 -12.11
C GLN A 183 18.29 -14.60 -11.06
N LYS A 184 19.34 -14.69 -10.23
CA LYS A 184 19.79 -13.63 -9.32
C LYS A 184 20.22 -12.41 -10.13
N ILE A 185 19.52 -11.30 -9.97
CA ILE A 185 19.99 -9.98 -10.42
C ILE A 185 21.10 -9.56 -9.46
N ILE A 186 22.34 -9.55 -9.94
CA ILE A 186 23.49 -8.99 -9.24
C ILE A 186 23.45 -7.47 -9.46
N THR A 187 23.15 -6.71 -8.41
CA THR A 187 23.26 -5.25 -8.43
C THR A 187 24.69 -4.84 -8.07
N SER A 188 25.39 -4.22 -9.02
CA SER A 188 26.64 -3.51 -8.75
C SER A 188 26.33 -2.20 -8.03
N SER A 189 26.75 -2.05 -6.77
CA SER A 189 26.52 -0.85 -5.97
C SER A 189 27.46 0.30 -6.37
N SER A 190 26.87 1.44 -6.72
CA SER A 190 27.57 2.72 -6.85
C SER A 190 27.87 3.30 -5.46
N PRO A 191 29.05 3.92 -5.23
CA PRO A 191 29.51 4.36 -3.90
C PRO A 191 28.76 5.56 -3.28
N ASN A 192 27.65 6.02 -3.89
CA ASN A 192 26.82 7.14 -3.42
C ASN A 192 25.32 6.81 -3.34
N ALA A 193 24.93 5.53 -3.43
CA ALA A 193 23.54 5.15 -3.26
C ALA A 193 23.15 5.21 -1.77
N LEU A 194 21.99 5.81 -1.47
CA LEU A 194 21.37 5.71 -0.14
C LEU A 194 21.19 4.22 0.22
N PRO A 195 21.38 3.83 1.49
CA PRO A 195 21.16 2.45 1.90
C PRO A 195 19.70 2.05 1.65
N THR A 196 19.49 0.83 1.18
CA THR A 196 18.15 0.26 0.90
C THR A 196 17.97 -1.06 1.61
N GLY A 197 16.73 -1.44 1.90
CA GLY A 197 16.44 -2.67 2.62
C GLY A 197 16.70 -2.50 4.12
N ILE A 198 17.10 -3.57 4.80
CA ILE A 198 17.38 -3.55 6.24
C ILE A 198 18.52 -2.57 6.57
N GLU A 199 19.48 -2.40 5.65
CA GLU A 199 20.61 -1.47 5.79
C GLU A 199 20.20 0.01 5.87
N ALA A 200 18.96 0.34 5.49
CA ALA A 200 18.39 1.69 5.63
C ALA A 200 18.05 2.05 7.09
N LEU A 201 17.99 1.07 8.00
CA LEU A 201 17.70 1.32 9.40
C LEU A 201 18.94 1.90 10.12
N PRO A 202 18.75 2.86 11.05
CA PRO A 202 19.85 3.37 11.86
C PRO A 202 20.36 2.27 12.79
N PRO A 203 21.62 2.31 13.26
CA PRO A 203 22.16 1.23 14.11
C PRO A 203 21.48 1.09 15.49
N ASN A 204 20.74 2.11 15.93
CA ASN A 204 19.96 2.10 17.17
C ASN A 204 18.51 2.51 16.84
N TYR A 205 17.70 1.54 16.44
CA TYR A 205 16.25 1.62 16.42
C TYR A 205 15.63 0.68 17.46
N CYS A 206 14.43 1.04 17.92
CA CYS A 206 13.60 0.20 18.77
C CYS A 206 12.32 -0.19 18.04
N VAL A 207 11.90 -1.46 18.17
CA VAL A 207 10.54 -1.89 17.81
C VAL A 207 9.81 -2.20 19.09
N PHE A 208 8.60 -1.70 19.27
CA PHE A 208 7.87 -1.95 20.52
C PHE A 208 6.38 -2.15 20.32
N ASP A 209 5.80 -2.74 21.36
CA ASP A 209 4.38 -2.93 21.54
C ASP A 209 4.07 -2.90 23.05
N LEU A 210 2.82 -2.64 23.42
CA LEU A 210 2.38 -2.76 24.80
C LEU A 210 0.98 -3.34 24.92
N GLU A 211 0.74 -3.94 26.07
CA GLU A 211 -0.56 -4.43 26.50
C GLU A 211 -1.09 -3.56 27.63
N THR A 212 -2.41 -3.44 27.69
CA THR A 212 -3.08 -2.54 28.63
C THR A 212 -3.67 -3.27 29.84
N LYS A 213 -3.98 -2.52 30.91
CA LYS A 213 -4.66 -3.05 32.11
C LYS A 213 -6.17 -3.00 31.97
N PHE A 214 -6.66 -1.94 31.34
CA PHE A 214 -8.08 -1.65 31.18
C PHE A 214 -8.41 -1.48 29.70
N SER A 215 -9.57 -2.01 29.30
CA SER A 215 -10.12 -1.80 27.96
C SER A 215 -10.56 -0.34 27.75
N ALA A 216 -10.73 0.04 26.48
CA ALA A 216 -11.30 1.33 26.12
C ALA A 216 -12.68 1.55 26.76
N GLN A 217 -13.49 0.50 26.95
CA GLN A 217 -14.79 0.60 27.60
C GLN A 217 -14.66 0.95 29.09
N GLU A 218 -13.71 0.35 29.80
CA GLU A 218 -13.47 0.57 31.22
C GLU A 218 -12.99 2.00 31.53
N VAL A 219 -12.26 2.64 30.61
CA VAL A 219 -11.76 4.02 30.79
C VAL A 219 -12.68 5.12 30.24
N GLY A 220 -13.75 4.73 29.56
CA GLY A 220 -14.73 5.66 28.96
C GLY A 220 -14.40 6.11 27.53
N GLY A 221 -13.70 5.30 26.76
CA GLY A 221 -13.49 5.42 25.32
C GLY A 221 -12.02 5.54 24.89
N TRP A 222 -11.76 5.33 23.59
CA TRP A 222 -10.42 5.40 22.99
C TRP A 222 -9.74 6.77 23.09
N SER A 223 -10.49 7.85 23.33
CA SER A 223 -9.93 9.19 23.56
C SER A 223 -9.25 9.33 24.92
N ARG A 224 -9.33 8.31 25.79
CA ARG A 224 -8.75 8.26 27.12
C ARG A 224 -7.74 7.12 27.27
N ALA A 225 -7.01 6.82 26.19
CA ALA A 225 -6.03 5.73 26.20
C ALA A 225 -4.93 5.92 27.26
N ASP A 226 -4.63 7.17 27.64
CA ASP A 226 -3.77 7.52 28.79
C ASP A 226 -4.22 6.87 30.11
N ARG A 227 -5.50 6.54 30.25
CA ARG A 227 -6.06 5.94 31.47
C ARG A 227 -6.11 4.42 31.43
N MET A 228 -5.77 3.80 30.30
CA MET A 228 -5.85 2.34 30.13
C MET A 228 -4.78 1.62 30.93
N GLY A 229 -3.68 2.31 31.22
CA GLY A 229 -2.52 1.81 31.94
C GLY A 229 -1.80 0.69 31.20
N MET A 230 -0.49 0.61 31.36
CA MET A 230 0.33 -0.45 30.78
C MET A 230 0.34 -1.65 31.72
N SER A 231 0.05 -2.85 31.22
CA SER A 231 0.25 -4.10 31.96
C SER A 231 1.64 -4.66 31.68
N VAL A 232 2.02 -4.74 30.41
CA VAL A 232 3.36 -5.14 29.94
C VAL A 232 3.71 -4.29 28.72
N GLY A 233 4.95 -3.82 28.64
CA GLY A 233 5.54 -3.31 27.42
C GLY A 233 6.73 -4.16 26.99
N VAL A 234 6.92 -4.37 25.70
CA VAL A 234 8.10 -5.08 25.18
C VAL A 234 8.79 -4.22 24.13
N VAL A 235 10.11 -4.11 24.25
CA VAL A 235 10.97 -3.39 23.31
C VAL A 235 11.99 -4.36 22.75
N PHE A 236 12.06 -4.49 21.42
CA PHE A 236 13.25 -4.99 20.74
C PHE A 236 14.20 -3.81 20.52
N ASP A 237 15.41 -3.91 21.05
CA ASP A 237 16.48 -2.92 20.85
C ASP A 237 17.55 -3.53 19.93
N SER A 238 17.77 -2.88 18.79
CA SER A 238 18.79 -3.29 17.82
C SER A 238 20.22 -3.13 18.32
N ALA A 239 20.50 -2.21 19.25
CA ALA A 239 21.82 -2.05 19.84
C ALA A 239 22.17 -3.20 20.81
N LEU A 240 21.15 -3.79 21.44
CA LEU A 240 21.28 -4.97 22.31
C LEU A 240 21.10 -6.29 21.55
N ASP A 241 20.59 -6.24 20.32
CA ASP A 241 20.06 -7.37 19.56
C ASP A 241 19.15 -8.28 20.42
N GLY A 242 18.23 -7.65 21.14
CA GLY A 242 17.51 -8.32 22.22
C GLY A 242 16.17 -7.69 22.55
N PHE A 243 15.39 -8.42 23.35
CA PHE A 243 14.10 -7.96 23.85
C PHE A 243 14.22 -7.60 25.33
N VAL A 244 13.67 -6.45 25.70
CA VAL A 244 13.50 -6.00 27.08
C VAL A 244 12.02 -5.89 27.37
N SER A 245 11.57 -6.43 28.51
CA SER A 245 10.18 -6.38 28.95
C SER A 245 10.05 -5.49 30.17
N TYR A 246 9.00 -4.70 30.19
CA TYR A 246 8.70 -3.71 31.23
C TYR A 246 7.33 -3.99 31.83
N LEU A 247 7.24 -3.88 33.15
CA LEU A 247 5.95 -3.83 33.84
C LEU A 247 5.56 -2.37 34.06
N GLU A 248 4.36 -2.14 34.57
CA GLU A 248 3.84 -0.80 34.84
C GLU A 248 4.78 0.05 35.71
N GLU A 249 5.40 -0.56 36.73
CA GLU A 249 6.35 0.10 37.64
C GLU A 249 7.62 0.61 36.92
N ASP A 250 7.96 0.00 35.78
CA ASP A 250 9.11 0.38 34.96
C ASP A 250 8.70 1.17 33.70
N ALA A 251 7.43 1.57 33.55
CA ALA A 251 6.93 2.25 32.36
C ALA A 251 7.70 3.55 32.05
N ALA A 252 8.08 4.32 33.06
CA ALA A 252 8.90 5.52 32.88
C ALA A 252 10.28 5.20 32.28
N GLN A 253 10.90 4.08 32.71
CA GLN A 253 12.17 3.61 32.17
C GLN A 253 12.02 3.12 30.73
N MET A 254 10.90 2.49 30.38
CA MET A 254 10.58 2.11 29.01
C MET A 254 10.49 3.34 28.10
N VAL A 255 9.83 4.41 28.55
CA VAL A 255 9.75 5.66 27.78
C VAL A 255 11.13 6.27 27.58
N GLU A 256 11.96 6.32 28.63
CA GLU A 256 13.34 6.79 28.52
C GLU A 256 14.15 5.96 27.52
N HIS A 257 14.06 4.63 27.60
CA HIS A 257 14.71 3.70 26.68
C HIS A 257 14.30 3.98 25.22
N LEU A 258 13.00 4.06 24.92
CA LEU A 258 12.50 4.38 23.59
C LEU A 258 13.00 5.74 23.09
N SER A 259 12.99 6.76 23.96
CA SER A 259 13.41 8.12 23.62
C SER A 259 14.91 8.28 23.34
N ASN A 260 15.72 7.32 23.79
CA ASN A 260 17.17 7.30 23.54
C ASN A 260 17.53 6.61 22.21
N SER A 261 16.55 5.97 21.54
CA SER A 261 16.74 5.38 20.22
C SER A 261 16.76 6.45 19.12
N LYS A 262 17.28 6.14 17.94
CA LYS A 262 17.19 7.04 16.76
C LYS A 262 15.84 6.95 16.06
N LEU A 263 15.16 5.82 16.20
CA LEU A 263 13.91 5.54 15.51
C LEU A 263 13.07 4.57 16.34
N ILE A 264 11.82 4.95 16.60
CA ILE A 264 10.83 4.08 17.23
C ILE A 264 9.91 3.52 16.16
N ILE A 265 9.79 2.19 16.08
CA ILE A 265 8.86 1.50 15.19
C ILE A 265 7.78 0.81 16.03
N GLY A 266 6.54 0.88 15.57
CA GLY A 266 5.44 0.12 16.14
C GLY A 266 4.32 -0.13 15.13
N PHE A 267 3.23 -0.70 15.61
CA PHE A 267 2.02 -0.93 14.83
C PHE A 267 0.84 -0.26 15.54
N ASN A 268 0.40 0.91 15.04
CA ASN A 268 -0.56 1.82 15.68
C ASN A 268 -0.02 2.60 16.90
N ASN A 269 1.29 2.65 17.08
CA ASN A 269 1.93 3.29 18.23
C ASN A 269 1.67 4.79 18.34
N LYS A 270 1.65 5.53 17.23
CA LYS A 270 1.45 6.99 17.27
C LYS A 270 0.07 7.37 17.79
N ARG A 271 -0.93 6.52 17.56
CA ARG A 271 -2.34 6.81 17.87
C ARG A 271 -2.82 6.14 19.15
N PHE A 272 -2.11 5.12 19.61
CA PHE A 272 -2.51 4.31 20.75
C PHE A 272 -1.40 4.21 21.79
N ASP A 273 -0.33 3.47 21.51
CA ASP A 273 0.68 3.10 22.51
C ASP A 273 1.38 4.32 23.12
N ASN A 274 1.75 5.31 22.30
CA ASN A 274 2.33 6.56 22.80
C ASN A 274 1.37 7.33 23.73
N GLN A 275 0.05 7.27 23.46
CA GLN A 275 -0.95 7.90 24.31
C GLN A 275 -1.08 7.17 25.65
N VAL A 276 -0.99 5.85 25.68
CA VAL A 276 -0.95 5.07 26.92
C VAL A 276 0.30 5.42 27.74
N LEU A 277 1.46 5.47 27.08
CA LEU A 277 2.74 5.77 27.72
C LEU A 277 2.84 7.23 28.23
N SER A 278 2.08 8.16 27.65
CA SER A 278 2.05 9.57 28.09
C SER A 278 1.62 9.77 29.56
N ALA A 279 0.97 8.78 30.17
CA ALA A 279 0.59 8.81 31.58
C ALA A 279 1.76 8.54 32.55
N TYR A 280 2.91 8.07 32.04
CA TYR A 280 4.02 7.56 32.85
C TYR A 280 5.28 8.43 32.81
N SER A 281 5.35 9.43 31.92
CA SER A 281 6.53 10.28 31.76
C SER A 281 6.18 11.62 31.13
N ASP A 282 6.95 12.66 31.47
CA ASP A 282 6.88 13.97 30.80
C ASP A 282 7.53 13.96 29.39
N ILE A 283 8.22 12.88 29.03
CA ILE A 283 8.82 12.70 27.71
C ILE A 283 7.70 12.40 26.69
N ASP A 284 7.53 13.32 25.75
CA ASP A 284 6.52 13.23 24.71
C ASP A 284 7.02 12.40 23.51
N LEU A 285 6.71 11.10 23.49
CA LEU A 285 7.05 10.19 22.40
C LEU A 285 6.39 10.55 21.05
N HIS A 286 5.33 11.39 21.03
CA HIS A 286 4.75 11.85 19.77
C HIS A 286 5.67 12.81 19.02
N LYS A 287 6.63 13.45 19.72
CA LYS A 287 7.65 14.32 19.12
C LYS A 287 8.89 13.56 18.68
N HIS A 288 9.02 12.29 19.05
CA HIS A 288 10.15 11.46 18.66
C HIS A 288 10.00 10.94 17.24
N VAL A 289 11.12 10.77 16.53
CA VAL A 289 11.15 10.16 15.21
C VAL A 289 10.58 8.74 15.29
N SER A 290 9.50 8.50 14.57
CA SER A 290 8.76 7.24 14.65
C SER A 290 8.11 6.82 13.33
N LEU A 291 8.18 5.52 13.06
CA LEU A 291 7.52 4.84 11.95
C LEU A 291 6.38 3.98 12.50
N ASP A 292 5.15 4.29 12.10
CA ASP A 292 3.96 3.51 12.46
C ASP A 292 3.50 2.71 11.23
N LEU A 293 3.69 1.39 11.25
CA LEU A 293 3.37 0.56 10.09
C LEU A 293 1.88 0.60 9.73
N LEU A 294 0.99 0.78 10.71
CA LEU A 294 -0.45 0.88 10.43
C LEU A 294 -0.80 2.20 9.74
N GLU A 295 -0.10 3.28 10.07
CA GLU A 295 -0.22 4.57 9.38
C GLU A 295 0.18 4.44 7.90
N GLU A 296 1.30 3.79 7.61
CA GLU A 296 1.77 3.55 6.23
C GLU A 296 0.76 2.69 5.44
N ILE A 297 0.25 1.62 6.04
CA ILE A 297 -0.79 0.75 5.45
C ILE A 297 -2.07 1.55 5.15
N HIS A 298 -2.56 2.32 6.13
CA HIS A 298 -3.77 3.11 5.99
C HIS A 298 -3.63 4.21 4.92
N THR A 299 -2.44 4.80 4.81
CA THR A 299 -2.13 5.80 3.78
C THR A 299 -2.14 5.22 2.38
N ARG A 300 -1.92 3.92 2.21
CA ARG A 300 -2.00 3.25 0.91
C ARG A 300 -3.39 2.67 0.61
N LEU A 301 -4.06 2.09 1.59
CA LEU A 301 -5.35 1.42 1.39
C LEU A 301 -6.58 2.31 1.61
N GLY A 302 -6.46 3.38 2.41
CA GLY A 302 -7.63 4.15 2.88
C GLY A 302 -8.45 3.48 3.98
N TYR A 303 -8.05 2.30 4.43
CA TYR A 303 -8.62 1.61 5.58
C TYR A 303 -7.52 0.87 6.35
N ARG A 304 -7.83 0.47 7.58
CA ARG A 304 -6.88 -0.20 8.48
C ARG A 304 -6.92 -1.71 8.30
N LEU A 305 -5.77 -2.35 8.46
CA LEU A 305 -5.63 -3.79 8.63
C LEU A 305 -5.08 -4.08 10.02
N SER A 306 -5.50 -5.18 10.66
CA SER A 306 -4.86 -5.63 11.90
C SER A 306 -3.49 -6.23 11.60
N LEU A 307 -2.61 -6.21 12.61
CA LEU A 307 -1.29 -6.83 12.53
C LEU A 307 -1.38 -8.27 12.02
N ASP A 308 -2.29 -9.06 12.61
CA ASP A 308 -2.51 -10.47 12.26
C ASP A 308 -2.88 -10.68 10.80
N ARG A 309 -3.77 -9.84 10.24
CA ARG A 309 -4.23 -9.97 8.85
C ARG A 309 -3.12 -9.74 7.84
N VAL A 310 -2.14 -8.92 8.19
CA VAL A 310 -0.98 -8.61 7.33
C VAL A 310 0.11 -9.66 7.56
N ALA A 311 0.35 -10.04 8.82
CA ALA A 311 1.35 -11.03 9.21
C ALA A 311 1.05 -12.43 8.66
N GLU A 312 -0.22 -12.85 8.65
CA GLU A 312 -0.62 -14.17 8.17
C GLU A 312 -0.18 -14.41 6.73
N GLN A 313 -0.46 -13.45 5.84
CA GLN A 313 -0.19 -13.61 4.41
C GLN A 313 1.24 -13.19 4.05
N THR A 314 1.85 -12.27 4.80
CA THR A 314 3.22 -11.82 4.52
C THR A 314 4.28 -12.77 5.08
N LEU A 315 4.09 -13.25 6.31
CA LEU A 315 5.09 -14.03 7.06
C LEU A 315 4.69 -15.50 7.25
N GLY A 316 3.52 -15.93 6.76
CA GLY A 316 3.01 -17.28 6.99
C GLY A 316 2.70 -17.58 8.46
N THR A 317 2.59 -16.54 9.30
CA THR A 317 2.41 -16.70 10.75
C THR A 317 0.91 -16.77 11.08
N ILE A 318 0.45 -17.91 11.56
CA ILE A 318 -0.92 -18.06 12.08
C ILE A 318 -0.86 -17.83 13.59
N LYS A 319 -1.56 -16.81 14.10
CA LYS A 319 -1.62 -16.54 15.55
C LYS A 319 -2.61 -17.44 16.27
N SER A 320 -2.31 -17.69 17.56
CA SER A 320 -3.09 -18.51 18.50
C SER A 320 -3.88 -17.70 19.55
N ALA A 321 -3.85 -16.35 19.54
CA ALA A 321 -4.44 -15.50 20.59
C ALA A 321 -4.83 -14.10 20.09
N ASN A 322 -5.93 -13.55 20.63
CA ASN A 322 -6.52 -12.22 20.31
C ASN A 322 -6.14 -11.23 21.43
N GLY A 323 -5.92 -9.93 21.13
CA GLY A 323 -5.58 -8.90 22.13
C GLY A 323 -6.58 -8.77 23.29
N LEU A 324 -7.84 -9.19 23.12
CA LEU A 324 -8.79 -9.31 24.25
C LEU A 324 -8.36 -10.32 25.32
N GLN A 325 -7.52 -11.28 24.95
CA GLN A 325 -6.99 -12.30 25.84
C GLN A 325 -5.93 -11.74 26.81
N ALA A 326 -5.16 -10.73 26.40
CA ALA A 326 -4.18 -10.07 27.27
C ALA A 326 -4.84 -9.37 28.47
N LEU A 327 -5.96 -8.69 28.25
CA LEU A 327 -6.79 -8.11 29.31
C LEU A 327 -7.30 -9.16 30.30
N GLN A 328 -7.70 -10.33 29.80
CA GLN A 328 -8.16 -11.43 30.64
C GLN A 328 -7.00 -12.03 31.47
N TRP A 329 -5.84 -12.24 30.85
CA TRP A 329 -4.64 -12.68 31.54
C TRP A 329 -4.21 -11.71 32.62
N TYR A 330 -4.34 -10.40 32.40
CA TYR A 330 -4.04 -9.41 33.42
C TYR A 330 -4.95 -9.57 34.64
N LYS A 331 -6.26 -9.74 34.43
CA LYS A 331 -7.24 -10.02 35.50
C LYS A 331 -6.95 -11.32 36.24
N GLU A 332 -6.34 -12.29 35.57
CA GLU A 332 -5.93 -13.58 36.14
C GLU A 332 -4.51 -13.57 36.75
N GLY A 333 -3.76 -12.46 36.67
CA GLY A 333 -2.37 -12.37 37.13
C GLY A 333 -1.36 -13.14 36.28
N LYS A 334 -1.72 -13.50 35.05
CA LYS A 334 -0.93 -14.29 34.09
C LYS A 334 0.05 -13.42 33.30
N ILE A 335 0.96 -12.75 34.00
CA ILE A 335 1.90 -11.78 33.41
C ILE A 335 2.84 -12.42 32.39
N LYS A 336 3.29 -13.67 32.62
CA LYS A 336 4.23 -14.36 31.71
C LYS A 336 3.62 -14.58 30.33
N GLU A 337 2.32 -14.88 30.28
CA GLU A 337 1.54 -15.07 29.07
C GLU A 337 1.42 -13.76 28.29
N ILE A 338 1.16 -12.65 28.99
CA ILE A 338 1.12 -11.30 28.39
C ILE A 338 2.50 -10.93 27.82
N VAL A 339 3.59 -11.17 28.56
CA VAL A 339 4.96 -10.93 28.07
C VAL A 339 5.25 -11.75 26.83
N SER A 340 4.90 -13.04 26.81
CA SER A 340 5.11 -13.89 25.65
C SER A 340 4.30 -13.44 24.43
N TYR A 341 3.07 -12.96 24.65
CA TYR A 341 2.21 -12.45 23.60
C TYR A 341 2.74 -11.14 23.02
N CYS A 342 2.98 -10.13 23.87
CA CYS A 342 3.50 -8.83 23.45
C CYS A 342 4.86 -8.97 22.76
N LYS A 343 5.76 -9.83 23.26
CA LYS A 343 7.03 -10.14 22.59
C LYS A 343 6.82 -10.69 21.18
N LYS A 344 5.80 -11.53 20.97
CA LYS A 344 5.49 -12.07 19.65
C LYS A 344 5.01 -10.98 18.70
N ASP A 345 4.25 -10.01 19.20
CA ASP A 345 3.74 -8.88 18.42
C ASP A 345 4.86 -7.92 18.01
N VAL A 346 5.82 -7.66 18.90
CA VAL A 346 7.06 -6.95 18.56
C VAL A 346 7.87 -7.71 17.50
N GLU A 347 8.02 -9.03 17.64
CA GLU A 347 8.74 -9.85 16.65
C GLU A 347 8.06 -9.80 15.27
N ILE A 348 6.73 -9.94 15.23
CA ILE A 348 5.95 -9.87 13.99
C ILE A 348 6.09 -8.48 13.35
N THR A 349 5.96 -7.42 14.14
CA THR A 349 6.09 -6.02 13.68
C THR A 349 7.47 -5.78 13.08
N ARG A 350 8.54 -6.24 13.75
CA ARG A 350 9.92 -6.17 13.23
C ARG A 350 10.08 -6.94 11.93
N ASN A 351 9.56 -8.17 11.87
CA ASN A 351 9.70 -9.02 10.68
C ASN A 351 8.89 -8.48 9.49
N LEU A 352 7.74 -7.84 9.73
CA LEU A 352 6.98 -7.12 8.69
C LEU A 352 7.75 -5.90 8.18
N LEU A 353 8.38 -5.12 9.07
CA LEU A 353 9.25 -4.01 8.68
C LEU A 353 10.36 -4.49 7.75
N PHE A 354 11.08 -5.54 8.14
CA PHE A 354 12.18 -6.10 7.34
C PHE A 354 11.69 -6.59 5.98
N PHE A 355 10.61 -7.37 5.95
CA PHE A 355 10.02 -7.83 4.70
C PHE A 355 9.66 -6.65 3.79
N GLY A 356 8.97 -5.64 4.34
CA GLY A 356 8.55 -4.46 3.60
C GLY A 356 9.72 -3.63 3.05
N LEU A 357 10.82 -3.52 3.81
CA LEU A 357 12.04 -2.82 3.37
C LEU A 357 12.76 -3.53 2.24
N GLU A 358 12.88 -4.86 2.33
CA GLU A 358 13.56 -5.68 1.33
C GLU A 358 12.74 -5.84 0.04
N ASN A 359 11.42 -5.97 0.18
CA ASN A 359 10.55 -6.35 -0.92
C ASN A 359 9.74 -5.18 -1.50
N GLY A 360 9.57 -4.08 -0.77
CA GLY A 360 8.78 -2.92 -1.19
C GLY A 360 7.26 -3.13 -1.14
N PHE A 361 6.79 -4.19 -0.50
CA PHE A 361 5.36 -4.48 -0.32
C PHE A 361 5.12 -5.36 0.91
N LEU A 362 3.87 -5.44 1.35
CA LEU A 362 3.34 -6.50 2.23
C LEU A 362 2.24 -7.27 1.49
N LEU A 363 1.86 -8.44 2.01
CA LEU A 363 0.75 -9.24 1.49
C LEU A 363 -0.43 -9.21 2.48
N PHE A 364 -1.64 -9.19 1.95
CA PHE A 364 -2.85 -9.34 2.77
C PHE A 364 -3.98 -9.99 1.98
N LYS A 365 -4.96 -10.56 2.69
CA LYS A 365 -6.18 -11.10 2.09
C LYS A 365 -7.25 -10.02 2.01
N ASN A 366 -7.69 -9.71 0.80
CA ASN A 366 -8.75 -8.72 0.56
C ASN A 366 -10.14 -9.30 0.91
N LYS A 367 -11.21 -8.48 0.81
CA LYS A 367 -12.58 -8.92 1.12
C LYS A 367 -13.11 -10.00 0.17
N ALA A 368 -12.57 -10.10 -1.04
CA ALA A 368 -12.91 -11.13 -2.02
C ALA A 368 -12.18 -12.47 -1.76
N GLY A 369 -11.30 -12.52 -0.76
CA GLY A 369 -10.55 -13.72 -0.40
C GLY A 369 -9.25 -13.91 -1.18
N SER A 370 -8.90 -13.00 -2.08
CA SER A 370 -7.63 -13.04 -2.82
C SER A 370 -6.49 -12.48 -1.98
N ILE A 371 -5.29 -13.06 -2.14
CA ILE A 371 -4.04 -12.52 -1.58
C ILE A 371 -3.54 -11.44 -2.53
N VAL A 372 -3.28 -10.24 -1.99
CA VAL A 372 -2.94 -9.06 -2.78
C VAL A 372 -1.72 -8.37 -2.16
N ARG A 373 -0.82 -7.86 -3.02
CA ARG A 373 0.26 -6.95 -2.64
C ARG A 373 -0.29 -5.60 -2.21
N LEU A 374 0.29 -5.11 -1.13
CA LEU A 374 0.21 -3.74 -0.67
C LEU A 374 1.59 -3.10 -0.88
N PRO A 375 1.78 -2.33 -1.97
CA PRO A 375 3.04 -1.61 -2.20
C PRO A 375 3.29 -0.58 -1.09
N LEU A 376 4.49 -0.59 -0.52
CA LEU A 376 4.94 0.34 0.52
C LEU A 376 6.29 0.96 0.15
N SER A 377 6.43 2.27 0.35
CA SER A 377 7.69 3.00 0.14
C SER A 377 8.45 3.20 1.45
N LEU A 378 8.73 2.12 2.18
CA LEU A 378 9.36 2.21 3.50
C LEU A 378 10.77 2.82 3.45
N ASN A 379 11.56 2.53 2.41
CA ASN A 379 12.90 3.12 2.24
C ASN A 379 12.85 4.65 2.09
N ALA A 380 11.98 5.15 1.21
CA ALA A 380 11.77 6.58 1.04
C ALA A 380 11.25 7.23 2.34
N ARG A 381 10.35 6.55 3.05
CA ARG A 381 9.80 7.02 4.32
C ARG A 381 10.85 7.11 5.42
N LEU A 382 11.73 6.11 5.54
CA LEU A 382 12.85 6.14 6.49
C LEU A 382 13.80 7.30 6.18
N THR A 383 14.09 7.54 4.90
CA THR A 383 14.93 8.66 4.48
C THR A 383 14.35 10.00 4.92
N GLU A 384 13.03 10.21 4.73
CA GLU A 384 12.33 11.42 5.17
C GLU A 384 12.33 11.59 6.70
N LEU A 385 12.17 10.50 7.45
CA LEU A 385 12.13 10.53 8.91
C LEU A 385 13.51 10.79 9.55
N LEU A 386 14.59 10.39 8.87
CA LEU A 386 15.96 10.44 9.41
C LEU A 386 16.80 11.59 8.84
N SER A 387 16.30 12.30 7.82
CA SER A 387 16.88 13.54 7.30
C SER A 387 16.58 14.71 8.22
#